data_AF-A0AAX6GMG7-F1
#
_entry.id   AF-A0AAX6GMG7-F1
#
_cell.length_a   1.000
_cell.length_b   1.000
_cell.length_c   1.000
_cell.angle_alpha   90.00
_cell.angle_beta   90.00
_cell.angle_gamma   90.00
#
_symmetry.space_group_name_H-M   'P 1'
#
loop_
_entity.id
_entity.type
_entity.pdbx_description
1 polymer ?
#
loop_
_entity_poly.entity_id
_entity_poly.type
_entity_poly.pdbx_seq_one_letter_code
_entity_poly.pdbx_strand_id
1 'polypeptide(L)'
;MEVRDVRKYPSFSEMMRAEGLSSVLPGVESVEEGVQIYRRFYTEEKELSNGVLGISVSKPDRQPHACLADVLSGLGCEGVGGLVGMVHTAGTVADALPPPRSSLVASCMNPLRPDVKGCFLTDAARALDKHVNRSSEGWWGRLCGSASVKNSRALEVVNRLLNQCCWMNAHMLQPNEGVFEIRVREGYGARWSLDGSKFIGFLEPYTEDGYSRRWHN
;
A
#
# COMPACT_ATOMS: atom_id res chain seq x y z
N MET A 1 24.52 -4.72 -8.84
CA MET A 1 25.95 -4.39 -8.63
C MET A 1 26.70 -5.64 -9.05
N GLU A 2 27.64 -5.52 -9.97
CA GLU A 2 28.29 -6.66 -10.63
C GLU A 2 29.79 -6.60 -10.38
N VAL A 3 30.38 -7.71 -9.95
CA VAL A 3 31.84 -7.85 -9.85
C VAL A 3 32.39 -7.97 -11.26
N ARG A 4 33.31 -7.06 -11.62
CA ARG A 4 33.99 -7.03 -12.91
C ARG A 4 35.33 -7.74 -12.86
N ASP A 5 36.06 -7.57 -11.76
CA ASP A 5 37.42 -8.10 -11.59
C ASP A 5 37.73 -8.26 -10.09
N VAL A 6 38.67 -9.14 -9.75
CA VAL A 6 39.16 -9.35 -8.38
C VAL A 6 40.68 -9.51 -8.43
N ARG A 7 41.40 -8.54 -7.86
CA ARG A 7 42.87 -8.48 -7.87
C ARG A 7 43.43 -8.52 -6.46
N LYS A 8 44.58 -9.16 -6.28
CA LYS A 8 45.27 -9.26 -4.99
C LYS A 8 46.52 -8.39 -4.97
N TYR A 9 46.69 -7.64 -3.87
CA TYR A 9 47.80 -6.73 -3.63
C TYR A 9 48.55 -7.09 -2.35
N PRO A 10 49.83 -6.74 -2.22
CA PRO A 10 50.58 -6.88 -0.96
C PRO A 10 50.05 -5.98 0.17
N SER A 11 49.52 -4.80 -0.17
CA SER A 11 49.09 -3.78 0.80
C SER A 11 47.96 -2.90 0.28
N PHE A 12 47.29 -2.16 1.18
CA PHE A 12 46.29 -1.14 0.85
C PHE A 12 46.92 0.02 0.05
N SER A 13 48.17 0.37 0.37
CA SER A 13 48.91 1.41 -0.35
C SER A 13 49.14 1.04 -1.81
N GLU A 14 49.58 -0.19 -2.08
CA GLU A 14 49.78 -0.70 -3.44
C GLU A 14 48.45 -0.84 -4.21
N MET A 15 47.39 -1.29 -3.54
CA MET A 15 46.05 -1.33 -4.14
C MET A 15 45.58 0.08 -4.58
N MET A 16 45.71 1.10 -3.72
CA MET A 16 45.29 2.46 -4.04
C MET A 16 46.17 3.14 -5.10
N ARG A 17 47.45 2.76 -5.20
CA ARG A 17 48.33 3.20 -6.29
C ARG A 17 47.98 2.55 -7.62
N ALA A 18 47.62 1.27 -7.62
CA ALA A 18 47.33 0.50 -8.83
C ALA A 18 45.94 0.78 -9.42
N GLU A 19 44.90 0.79 -8.59
CA GLU A 19 43.51 0.98 -9.05
C GLU A 19 43.05 2.44 -8.95
N GLY A 20 43.88 3.34 -8.38
CA GLY A 20 43.63 4.77 -8.22
C GLY A 20 42.89 5.13 -6.93
N LEU A 21 43.47 6.02 -6.12
CA LEU A 21 42.92 6.43 -4.82
C LEU A 21 41.46 6.90 -4.92
N SER A 22 41.12 7.73 -5.90
CA SER A 22 39.77 8.26 -6.11
C SER A 22 38.75 7.20 -6.56
N SER A 23 39.20 6.08 -7.10
CA SER A 23 38.35 4.93 -7.45
C SER A 23 38.05 4.03 -6.24
N VAL A 24 38.97 3.97 -5.28
CA VAL A 24 38.85 3.16 -4.06
C VAL A 24 38.16 3.94 -2.93
N LEU A 25 38.60 5.18 -2.68
CA LEU A 25 38.10 6.08 -1.63
C LEU A 25 37.84 7.48 -2.21
N PRO A 26 36.68 7.71 -2.86
CA PRO A 26 36.31 9.02 -3.39
C PRO A 26 36.32 10.11 -2.31
N GLY A 27 37.01 11.22 -2.57
CA GLY A 27 37.10 12.36 -1.66
C GLY A 27 38.25 12.33 -0.64
N VAL A 28 39.12 11.32 -0.69
CA VAL A 28 40.37 11.26 0.10
C VAL A 28 41.53 11.88 -0.70
N GLU A 29 42.36 12.69 -0.07
CA GLU A 29 43.39 13.48 -0.76
C GLU A 29 44.76 12.79 -0.88
N SER A 30 45.06 11.83 0.00
CA SER A 30 46.35 11.11 0.01
C SER A 30 46.22 9.60 0.25
N VAL A 31 47.19 8.83 -0.24
CA VAL A 31 47.24 7.38 -0.02
C VAL A 31 47.48 7.07 1.45
N GLU A 32 48.25 7.91 2.13
CA GLU A 32 48.57 7.84 3.55
C GLU A 32 47.30 7.98 4.41
N GLU A 33 46.46 8.97 4.12
CA GLU A 33 45.13 9.11 4.73
C GLU A 33 44.22 7.92 4.41
N GLY A 34 44.23 7.45 3.16
CA GLY A 34 43.49 6.25 2.75
C GLY A 34 43.88 5.01 3.54
N VAL A 35 45.17 4.80 3.82
CA VAL A 35 45.65 3.71 4.67
C VAL A 35 45.15 3.91 6.10
N GLN A 36 45.18 5.13 6.65
CA GLN A 36 44.65 5.42 7.98
C GLN A 36 43.12 5.19 8.10
N ILE A 37 42.36 5.31 7.01
CA ILE A 37 40.94 4.92 6.99
C ILE A 37 40.81 3.40 7.14
N TYR A 38 41.56 2.61 6.37
CA TYR A 38 41.55 1.15 6.50
C TYR A 38 42.09 0.64 7.86
N ARG A 39 43.05 1.34 8.47
CA ARG A 39 43.59 1.03 9.81
C ARG A 39 42.56 1.07 10.93
N ARG A 40 41.45 1.78 10.76
CA ARG A 40 40.31 1.78 11.70
C ARG A 40 39.59 0.42 11.75
N PHE A 41 39.80 -0.44 10.76
CA PHE A 41 39.13 -1.73 10.58
C PHE A 41 40.11 -2.92 10.53
N TYR A 42 41.32 -2.73 10.01
CA TYR A 42 42.30 -3.79 9.75
C TYR A 42 43.70 -3.44 10.25
N THR A 43 44.28 -4.32 11.07
CA THR A 43 45.64 -4.16 11.61
C THR A 43 46.71 -4.50 10.58
N GLU A 44 47.95 -4.05 10.81
CA GLU A 44 49.05 -4.25 9.87
C GLU A 44 49.41 -5.73 9.74
N GLU A 45 49.33 -6.50 10.84
CA GLU A 45 49.64 -7.94 10.84
C GLU A 45 48.61 -8.72 10.02
N LYS A 46 47.34 -8.30 10.03
CA LYS A 46 46.29 -8.90 9.19
C LYS A 46 46.50 -8.62 7.71
N GLU A 47 46.93 -7.42 7.37
CA GLU A 47 47.30 -7.05 6.00
C GLU A 47 48.54 -7.82 5.53
N LEU A 48 49.61 -7.83 6.32
CA LEU A 48 50.86 -8.55 6.02
C LEU A 48 50.64 -10.07 5.85
N SER A 49 49.76 -10.67 6.65
CA SER A 49 49.49 -12.12 6.58
C SER A 49 48.55 -12.53 5.43
N ASN A 50 47.64 -11.66 5.00
CA ASN A 50 46.60 -12.03 4.01
C ASN A 50 46.76 -11.33 2.65
N GLY A 51 47.43 -10.17 2.60
CA GLY A 51 47.34 -9.19 1.53
C GLY A 51 45.99 -8.47 1.51
N VAL A 52 45.74 -7.75 0.42
CA VAL A 52 44.50 -6.98 0.18
C VAL A 52 43.84 -7.45 -1.11
N LEU A 53 42.51 -7.49 -1.15
CA LEU A 53 41.72 -7.81 -2.34
C LEU A 53 40.99 -6.57 -2.84
N GLY A 54 41.39 -6.07 -4.01
CA GLY A 54 40.64 -5.06 -4.75
C GLY A 54 39.54 -5.75 -5.56
N ILE A 55 38.28 -5.47 -5.24
CA ILE A 55 37.11 -6.00 -5.96
C ILE A 55 36.56 -4.87 -6.82
N SER A 56 36.79 -4.95 -8.13
CA SER A 56 36.23 -3.98 -9.08
C SER A 56 34.75 -4.27 -9.30
N VAL A 57 33.92 -3.25 -9.14
CA VAL A 57 32.45 -3.37 -9.15
C VAL A 57 31.83 -2.30 -10.05
N SER A 58 30.85 -2.71 -10.86
CA SER A 58 30.04 -1.78 -11.64
C SER A 58 28.61 -1.71 -11.14
N LYS A 59 28.03 -0.51 -11.18
CA LYS A 59 26.59 -0.31 -11.14
C LYS A 59 26.01 -0.71 -12.51
N PRO A 60 25.05 -1.64 -12.61
CA PRO A 60 24.44 -1.97 -13.90
C PRO A 60 23.67 -0.76 -14.45
N ASP A 61 23.72 -0.59 -15.77
CA ASP A 61 23.30 0.62 -16.50
C ASP A 61 21.87 1.05 -16.18
N ARG A 62 20.98 0.08 -15.95
CA ARG A 62 19.63 0.31 -15.42
C ARG A 62 19.47 -0.45 -14.10
N GLN A 63 19.01 0.26 -13.08
CA GLN A 63 18.60 -0.35 -11.82
C GLN A 63 17.18 -0.93 -11.97
N PRO A 64 16.84 -2.05 -11.30
CA PRO A 64 15.50 -2.64 -11.41
C PRO A 64 14.37 -1.66 -11.06
N HIS A 65 14.58 -0.74 -10.11
CA HIS A 65 13.60 0.30 -9.77
C HIS A 65 13.36 1.31 -10.90
N ALA A 66 14.34 1.56 -11.78
CA ALA A 66 14.17 2.44 -12.92
C ALA A 66 13.27 1.76 -13.96
N CYS A 67 13.56 0.50 -14.31
CA CYS A 67 12.71 -0.29 -15.20
C CYS A 67 11.27 -0.43 -14.65
N LEU A 68 11.11 -0.61 -13.34
CA LEU A 68 9.79 -0.62 -12.70
C LEU A 68 9.10 0.74 -12.78
N ALA A 69 9.81 1.85 -12.55
CA ALA A 69 9.25 3.19 -12.70
C ALA A 69 8.80 3.47 -14.14
N ASP A 70 9.58 3.05 -15.14
CA ASP A 70 9.22 3.17 -16.55
C ASP A 70 7.95 2.36 -16.88
N VAL A 71 7.81 1.14 -16.36
CA VAL A 71 6.60 0.30 -16.51
C VAL A 71 5.39 0.93 -15.84
N LEU A 72 5.52 1.39 -14.59
CA LEU A 72 4.43 2.06 -13.86
C LEU A 72 4.01 3.37 -14.54
N SER A 73 4.98 4.16 -15.03
CA SER A 73 4.70 5.39 -15.77
C SER A 73 4.04 5.12 -17.13
N GLY A 74 4.38 4.00 -17.79
CA GLY A 74 3.75 3.59 -19.05
C GLY A 74 2.33 3.03 -18.87
N LEU A 75 2.03 2.45 -17.71
CA LEU A 75 0.68 1.98 -17.34
C LEU A 75 -0.26 3.11 -16.93
N GLY A 76 0.25 4.16 -16.28
CA GLY A 76 -0.56 5.22 -15.69
C GLY A 76 -1.48 4.73 -14.58
N CYS A 77 -2.32 5.63 -14.05
CA CYS A 77 -3.25 5.28 -12.97
C CYS A 77 -4.27 4.21 -13.40
N GLU A 78 -4.79 4.27 -14.62
CA GLU A 78 -5.75 3.28 -15.15
C GLU A 78 -5.13 1.87 -15.23
N GLY A 79 -3.94 1.74 -15.83
CA GLY A 79 -3.27 0.44 -15.96
C GLY A 79 -2.84 -0.13 -14.61
N VAL A 80 -2.35 0.71 -13.68
CA VAL A 80 -2.06 0.29 -12.30
C VAL A 80 -3.34 -0.11 -11.57
N GLY A 81 -4.44 0.63 -11.74
CA GLY A 81 -5.76 0.31 -11.22
C GLY A 81 -6.25 -1.07 -11.67
N GLY A 82 -6.13 -1.37 -12.97
CA GLY A 82 -6.46 -2.68 -13.53
C GLY A 82 -5.64 -3.81 -12.93
N LEU A 83 -4.33 -3.61 -12.72
CA LEU A 83 -3.46 -4.61 -12.08
C LEU A 83 -3.82 -4.89 -10.61
N VAL A 84 -4.36 -3.91 -9.88
CA VAL A 84 -4.85 -4.10 -8.50
C VAL A 84 -6.32 -4.51 -8.41
N GLY A 85 -6.96 -4.81 -9.55
CA GLY A 85 -8.32 -5.34 -9.61
C GLY A 85 -9.44 -4.29 -9.56
N MET A 86 -9.13 -3.02 -9.83
CA MET A 86 -10.18 -2.03 -10.11
C MET A 86 -10.81 -2.29 -11.48
N VAL A 87 -12.12 -2.07 -11.59
CA VAL A 87 -12.81 -2.01 -12.88
C VAL A 87 -12.89 -0.56 -13.38
N HIS A 88 -12.94 -0.40 -14.70
CA HIS A 88 -13.25 0.87 -15.34
C HIS A 88 -14.67 0.81 -15.93
N THR A 89 -15.52 1.78 -15.59
CA THR A 89 -16.89 1.90 -16.10
C THR A 89 -17.21 3.35 -16.46
N ALA A 90 -18.34 3.60 -17.12
CA ALA A 90 -18.84 4.97 -17.25
C ALA A 90 -18.94 5.64 -15.86
N GLY A 91 -18.35 6.83 -15.73
CA GLY A 91 -18.27 7.56 -14.45
C GLY A 91 -17.10 7.19 -13.54
N THR A 92 -16.21 6.27 -13.92
CA THR A 92 -14.93 6.03 -13.22
C THR A 92 -14.05 7.28 -13.26
N VAL A 93 -13.38 7.57 -12.15
CA VAL A 93 -12.39 8.66 -12.03
C VAL A 93 -11.04 8.14 -12.54
N ALA A 94 -10.57 8.64 -13.68
CA ALA A 94 -9.43 8.08 -14.42
C ALA A 94 -8.13 7.94 -13.62
N ASP A 95 -7.86 8.87 -12.71
CA ASP A 95 -6.62 8.91 -11.92
C ASP A 95 -6.75 8.32 -10.51
N ALA A 96 -7.91 7.75 -10.16
CA ALA A 96 -8.16 7.22 -8.82
C ALA A 96 -7.60 5.80 -8.66
N LEU A 97 -6.80 5.61 -7.62
CA LEU A 97 -6.29 4.32 -7.15
C LEU A 97 -7.05 3.89 -5.88
N PRO A 98 -7.07 2.60 -5.50
CA PRO A 98 -7.86 2.17 -4.36
C PRO A 98 -7.23 2.71 -3.06
N PRO A 99 -8.01 3.30 -2.13
CA PRO A 99 -7.48 3.78 -0.87
C PRO A 99 -6.82 2.67 -0.06
N PRO A 100 -5.79 2.97 0.76
CA PRO A 100 -5.15 1.96 1.60
C PRO A 100 -6.17 1.22 2.47
N ARG A 101 -6.07 -0.12 2.51
CA ARG A 101 -6.98 -0.96 3.31
C ARG A 101 -7.06 -0.51 4.77
N SER A 102 -5.94 -0.07 5.34
CA SER A 102 -5.87 0.52 6.69
C SER A 102 -6.79 1.73 6.84
N SER A 103 -6.81 2.65 5.87
CA SER A 103 -7.71 3.82 5.85
C SER A 103 -9.17 3.40 5.78
N LEU A 104 -9.52 2.45 4.90
CA LEU A 104 -10.89 1.93 4.75
C LEU A 104 -11.40 1.28 6.04
N VAL A 105 -10.55 0.50 6.73
CA VAL A 105 -10.87 -0.14 8.01
C VAL A 105 -10.97 0.88 9.15
N ALA A 106 -10.05 1.85 9.21
CA ALA A 106 -10.06 2.90 10.23
C ALA A 106 -11.31 3.78 10.14
N SER A 107 -11.69 4.23 8.94
CA SER A 107 -12.85 5.10 8.75
C SER A 107 -14.20 4.42 9.06
N CYS A 108 -14.28 3.09 8.94
CA CYS A 108 -15.43 2.31 9.42
C CYS A 108 -15.59 2.36 10.95
N MET A 109 -14.48 2.56 11.68
CA MET A 109 -14.43 2.57 13.14
C MET A 109 -14.52 3.98 13.75
N ASN A 110 -14.77 5.00 12.92
CA ASN A 110 -15.05 6.35 13.41
C ASN A 110 -16.31 6.36 14.32
N PRO A 111 -16.31 7.13 15.43
CA PRO A 111 -17.49 7.27 16.27
C PRO A 111 -18.64 7.96 15.52
N LEU A 112 -19.85 7.39 15.59
CA LEU A 112 -21.05 7.95 14.93
C LEU A 112 -21.36 9.39 15.36
N ARG A 113 -21.03 9.73 16.61
CA ARG A 113 -21.23 11.06 17.21
C ARG A 113 -20.05 11.38 18.14
N PRO A 114 -18.92 11.90 17.62
CA PRO A 114 -17.71 12.12 18.42
C PRO A 114 -17.93 13.10 19.57
N ASP A 115 -18.82 14.08 19.40
CA ASP A 115 -19.12 15.12 20.39
C ASP A 115 -20.02 14.63 21.55
N VAL A 116 -20.61 13.43 21.44
CA VAL A 116 -21.55 12.90 22.44
C VAL A 116 -20.86 11.91 23.36
N LYS A 117 -20.50 12.37 24.57
CA LYS A 117 -19.93 11.53 25.63
C LYS A 117 -20.77 10.27 25.88
N GLY A 118 -20.13 9.11 25.89
CA GLY A 118 -20.77 7.80 26.06
C GLY A 118 -21.35 7.18 24.78
N CYS A 119 -21.31 7.86 23.63
CA CYS A 119 -21.75 7.30 22.35
C CYS A 119 -20.62 6.50 21.67
N PHE A 120 -20.40 5.26 22.12
CA PHE A 120 -19.33 4.39 21.61
C PHE A 120 -19.65 3.66 20.30
N LEU A 121 -20.82 3.87 19.69
CA LEU A 121 -21.21 3.16 18.45
C LEU A 121 -20.52 3.77 17.24
N THR A 122 -19.94 2.95 16.35
CA THR A 122 -19.28 3.44 15.13
C THR A 122 -20.25 3.64 13.97
N ASP A 123 -19.81 4.38 12.94
CA ASP A 123 -20.56 4.56 11.69
C ASP A 123 -20.89 3.21 11.03
N ALA A 124 -19.92 2.29 10.93
CA ALA A 124 -20.17 0.96 10.38
C ALA A 124 -21.14 0.14 11.24
N ALA A 125 -21.06 0.22 12.58
CA ALA A 125 -22.02 -0.46 13.45
C ALA A 125 -23.44 0.07 13.27
N ARG A 126 -23.60 1.40 13.12
CA ARG A 126 -24.90 2.01 12.82
C ARG A 126 -25.42 1.68 11.42
N ALA A 127 -24.54 1.58 10.43
CA ALA A 127 -24.93 1.17 9.08
C ALA A 127 -25.39 -0.30 9.09
N LEU A 128 -24.62 -1.22 9.69
CA LEU A 128 -24.98 -2.64 9.76
C LEU A 128 -26.33 -2.84 10.46
N ASP A 129 -26.60 -2.09 11.53
CA ASP A 129 -27.89 -2.08 12.24
C ASP A 129 -29.07 -1.72 11.33
N LYS A 130 -28.88 -0.82 10.35
CA LYS A 130 -29.92 -0.50 9.36
C LYS A 130 -30.10 -1.64 8.34
N HIS A 131 -29.02 -2.25 7.88
CA HIS A 131 -29.07 -3.29 6.84
C HIS A 131 -29.63 -4.62 7.39
N VAL A 132 -29.23 -5.04 8.60
CA VAL A 132 -29.80 -6.22 9.28
C VAL A 132 -31.32 -6.11 9.48
N ASN A 133 -31.86 -4.90 9.68
CA ASN A 133 -33.30 -4.67 9.82
C ASN A 133 -34.06 -4.47 8.48
N ARG A 134 -33.36 -4.42 7.34
CA ARG A 134 -33.94 -4.16 6.00
C ARG A 134 -33.77 -5.32 5.01
N SER A 135 -32.77 -6.17 5.22
CA SER A 135 -32.47 -7.33 4.40
C SER A 135 -33.24 -8.54 4.93
N SER A 136 -34.24 -9.00 4.17
CA SER A 136 -35.02 -10.21 4.46
C SER A 136 -34.19 -11.49 4.39
N GLU A 137 -33.09 -11.50 3.65
CA GLU A 137 -32.27 -12.69 3.38
C GLU A 137 -31.22 -12.99 4.48
N GLY A 138 -31.07 -12.11 5.47
CA GLY A 138 -30.19 -12.35 6.61
C GLY A 138 -28.69 -12.38 6.32
N TRP A 139 -28.24 -12.00 5.11
CA TRP A 139 -26.84 -12.04 4.67
C TRP A 139 -25.89 -11.22 5.58
N TRP A 140 -26.40 -10.11 6.10
CA TRP A 140 -25.73 -9.23 7.08
C TRP A 140 -25.63 -9.83 8.50
N GLY A 141 -26.25 -10.98 8.74
CA GLY A 141 -26.26 -11.66 10.04
C GLY A 141 -27.23 -11.03 11.04
N ARG A 142 -26.89 -11.10 12.34
CA ARG A 142 -27.67 -10.52 13.44
C ARG A 142 -26.80 -9.57 14.26
N LEU A 143 -27.37 -8.44 14.67
CA LEU A 143 -26.66 -7.40 15.41
C LEU A 143 -27.33 -7.10 16.76
N CYS A 144 -26.90 -7.79 17.81
CA CYS A 144 -27.41 -7.66 19.17
C CYS A 144 -26.29 -7.41 20.19
N GLY A 145 -26.66 -7.02 21.42
CA GLY A 145 -25.71 -6.75 22.51
C GLY A 145 -25.23 -5.29 22.58
N SER A 146 -24.14 -5.08 23.31
CA SER A 146 -23.58 -3.76 23.62
C SER A 146 -22.95 -3.08 22.38
N ALA A 147 -22.71 -1.77 22.47
CA ALA A 147 -22.05 -1.01 21.39
C ALA A 147 -20.71 -1.62 20.98
N SER A 148 -19.89 -2.09 21.94
CA SER A 148 -18.62 -2.77 21.66
C SER A 148 -18.82 -4.04 20.81
N VAL A 149 -19.80 -4.89 21.16
CA VAL A 149 -20.14 -6.09 20.37
C VAL A 149 -20.62 -5.70 18.97
N LYS A 150 -21.48 -4.67 18.85
CA LYS A 150 -21.96 -4.19 17.55
C LYS A 150 -20.81 -3.67 16.66
N ASN A 151 -19.86 -2.94 17.24
CA ASN A 151 -18.67 -2.44 16.54
C ASN A 151 -17.79 -3.60 16.06
N SER A 152 -17.52 -4.59 16.91
CA SER A 152 -16.73 -5.78 16.54
C SER A 152 -17.38 -6.54 15.38
N ARG A 153 -18.70 -6.76 15.41
CA ARG A 153 -19.42 -7.40 14.30
C ARG A 153 -19.39 -6.58 13.00
N ALA A 154 -19.47 -5.26 13.09
CA ALA A 154 -19.31 -4.41 11.91
C ALA A 154 -17.90 -4.48 11.32
N LEU A 155 -16.86 -4.54 12.17
CA LEU A 155 -15.47 -4.73 11.74
C LEU A 155 -15.25 -6.10 11.09
N GLU A 156 -15.87 -7.16 11.60
CA GLU A 156 -15.86 -8.50 10.97
C GLU A 156 -16.51 -8.46 9.57
N VAL A 157 -17.67 -7.83 9.42
CA VAL A 157 -18.36 -7.69 8.12
C VAL A 157 -17.54 -6.87 7.12
N VAL A 158 -16.94 -5.75 7.54
CA VAL A 158 -16.05 -4.94 6.69
C VAL A 158 -14.83 -5.74 6.25
N ASN A 159 -14.19 -6.48 7.16
CA ASN A 159 -13.05 -7.33 6.79
C ASN A 159 -13.45 -8.50 5.89
N ARG A 160 -14.65 -9.07 6.06
CA ARG A 160 -15.22 -10.08 5.15
C ARG A 160 -15.35 -9.52 3.74
N LEU A 161 -16.00 -8.35 3.59
CA LEU A 161 -16.16 -7.67 2.30
C LEU A 161 -14.80 -7.36 1.64
N LEU A 162 -13.84 -6.82 2.40
CA LEU A 162 -12.50 -6.51 1.88
C LEU A 162 -11.68 -7.77 1.52
N ASN A 163 -11.91 -8.91 2.18
CA ASN A 163 -11.23 -10.18 1.87
C ASN A 163 -11.86 -10.95 0.70
N GLN A 164 -13.17 -10.77 0.47
CA GLN A 164 -13.95 -11.45 -0.57
C GLN A 164 -14.25 -10.53 -1.76
N CYS A 165 -13.69 -9.32 -1.77
CA CYS A 165 -13.85 -8.33 -2.81
C CYS A 165 -13.43 -8.91 -4.17
N CYS A 166 -14.37 -8.99 -5.11
CA CYS A 166 -14.12 -9.42 -6.48
C CYS A 166 -14.42 -8.30 -7.51
N TRP A 167 -14.81 -7.13 -7.02
CA TRP A 167 -15.13 -5.95 -7.82
C TRP A 167 -14.88 -4.71 -6.97
N MET A 168 -14.14 -3.73 -7.50
CA MET A 168 -14.01 -2.42 -6.86
C MET A 168 -13.88 -1.31 -7.91
N ASN A 169 -14.36 -0.11 -7.61
CA ASN A 169 -14.30 1.04 -8.50
C ASN A 169 -14.28 2.36 -7.73
N ALA A 170 -13.62 3.36 -8.30
CA ALA A 170 -13.64 4.74 -7.86
C ALA A 170 -14.43 5.57 -8.88
N HIS A 171 -15.64 6.02 -8.53
CA HIS A 171 -16.59 6.59 -9.49
C HIS A 171 -17.41 7.75 -8.92
N MET A 172 -18.00 8.55 -9.81
CA MET A 172 -18.86 9.68 -9.44
C MET A 172 -20.32 9.23 -9.30
N LEU A 173 -20.94 9.42 -8.13
CA LEU A 173 -22.38 9.24 -7.92
C LEU A 173 -23.20 10.42 -8.44
N GLN A 174 -22.64 11.61 -8.30
CA GLN A 174 -23.14 12.90 -8.78
C GLN A 174 -21.94 13.74 -9.24
N PRO A 175 -22.11 14.84 -10.00
CA PRO A 175 -20.99 15.60 -10.57
C PRO A 175 -19.88 16.02 -9.59
N ASN A 176 -20.20 16.15 -8.29
CA ASN A 176 -19.27 16.53 -7.23
C ASN A 176 -19.12 15.48 -6.10
N GLU A 177 -19.66 14.26 -6.25
CA GLU A 177 -19.60 13.21 -5.21
C GLU A 177 -18.88 11.96 -5.73
N GLY A 178 -17.55 11.99 -5.64
CA GLY A 178 -16.70 10.84 -5.92
C GLY A 178 -16.62 9.87 -4.74
N VAL A 179 -16.74 8.58 -5.02
CA VAL A 179 -16.76 7.51 -4.02
C VAL A 179 -15.89 6.33 -4.42
N PHE A 180 -15.35 5.63 -3.42
CA PHE A 180 -14.72 4.34 -3.59
C PHE A 180 -15.69 3.24 -3.13
N GLU A 181 -15.90 2.22 -3.96
CA GLU A 181 -16.86 1.14 -3.74
C GLU A 181 -16.22 -0.23 -3.94
N ILE A 182 -16.55 -1.18 -3.06
CA ILE A 182 -16.20 -2.60 -3.21
C ILE A 182 -17.46 -3.46 -3.19
N ARG A 183 -17.43 -4.58 -3.92
CA ARG A 183 -18.48 -5.62 -3.90
C ARG A 183 -17.90 -7.03 -3.87
N VAL A 184 -18.63 -7.92 -3.21
CA VAL A 184 -18.43 -9.37 -3.28
C VAL A 184 -19.28 -9.97 -4.41
N ARG A 185 -19.11 -11.27 -4.70
CA ARG A 185 -19.73 -11.96 -5.83
C ARG A 185 -21.27 -11.90 -5.80
N GLU A 186 -21.83 -11.95 -4.60
CA GLU A 186 -23.26 -11.87 -4.32
C GLU A 186 -23.85 -10.45 -4.49
N GLY A 187 -23.03 -9.47 -4.88
CA GLY A 187 -23.44 -8.09 -5.13
C GLY A 187 -23.45 -7.18 -3.90
N TYR A 188 -23.44 -7.72 -2.68
CA TYR A 188 -23.29 -6.94 -1.46
C TYR A 188 -21.95 -6.19 -1.43
N GLY A 189 -21.91 -5.04 -0.76
CA GLY A 189 -20.73 -4.17 -0.80
C GLY A 189 -20.62 -3.15 0.33
N ALA A 190 -19.61 -2.30 0.20
CA ALA A 190 -19.37 -1.16 1.08
C ALA A 190 -18.83 0.02 0.26
N ARG A 191 -19.12 1.23 0.74
CA ARG A 191 -18.77 2.49 0.08
C ARG A 191 -18.11 3.46 1.04
N TRP A 192 -17.13 4.19 0.53
CA TRP A 192 -16.39 5.27 1.20
C TRP A 192 -16.35 6.52 0.32
N SER A 193 -15.92 7.64 0.90
CA SER A 193 -15.39 8.77 0.13
C SER A 193 -14.25 8.30 -0.81
N LEU A 194 -14.00 9.05 -1.88
CA LEU A 194 -12.99 8.71 -2.89
C LEU A 194 -11.59 8.42 -2.31
N ASP A 195 -11.22 9.11 -1.24
CA ASP A 195 -9.96 8.99 -0.50
C ASP A 195 -9.96 7.90 0.60
N GLY A 196 -11.09 7.24 0.83
CA GLY A 196 -11.28 6.23 1.89
C GLY A 196 -11.38 6.79 3.32
N SER A 197 -11.30 8.11 3.53
CA SER A 197 -11.24 8.73 4.87
C SER A 197 -12.57 8.68 5.63
N LYS A 198 -13.69 8.55 4.91
CA LYS A 198 -15.04 8.48 5.47
C LYS A 198 -15.79 7.26 4.95
N PHE A 199 -16.26 6.42 5.86
CA PHE A 199 -17.22 5.36 5.52
C PHE A 199 -18.60 5.98 5.23
N ILE A 200 -19.22 5.59 4.12
CA ILE A 200 -20.53 6.11 3.69
C ILE A 200 -21.63 5.11 4.05
N GLY A 201 -21.41 3.81 3.83
CA GLY A 201 -22.40 2.79 4.14
C GLY A 201 -22.13 1.43 3.51
N PHE A 202 -22.99 0.47 3.85
CA PHE A 202 -23.08 -0.82 3.16
C PHE A 202 -24.00 -0.73 1.95
N LEU A 203 -23.90 -1.72 1.07
CA LEU A 203 -24.62 -1.77 -0.21
C LEU A 203 -25.30 -3.12 -0.36
N GLU A 204 -26.58 -3.08 -0.70
CA GLU A 204 -27.33 -4.26 -1.16
C GLU A 204 -26.91 -4.61 -2.61
N PRO A 205 -27.21 -5.84 -3.08
CA PRO A 205 -27.07 -6.21 -4.48
C PRO A 205 -27.88 -5.30 -5.40
N TYR A 206 -27.50 -5.23 -6.67
CA TYR A 206 -28.30 -4.52 -7.67
C TYR A 206 -29.63 -5.25 -7.89
N THR A 207 -30.74 -4.54 -7.70
CA THR A 207 -32.07 -4.96 -8.12
C THR A 207 -32.50 -4.14 -9.33
N GLU A 208 -33.24 -4.74 -10.27
CA GLU A 208 -33.63 -4.09 -11.54
C GLU A 208 -34.43 -2.79 -11.32
N ASP A 209 -35.17 -2.70 -10.21
CA ASP A 209 -35.95 -1.52 -9.77
C ASP A 209 -35.24 -0.60 -8.76
N GLY A 210 -34.00 -0.90 -8.34
CA GLY A 210 -33.37 -0.28 -7.16
C GLY A 210 -33.26 1.25 -7.23
N TYR A 211 -32.97 1.78 -8.42
CA TYR A 211 -32.96 3.22 -8.71
C TYR A 211 -34.36 3.85 -8.53
N SER A 212 -35.39 3.21 -9.10
CA SER A 212 -36.80 3.63 -9.05
C SER A 212 -37.35 3.67 -7.62
N ARG A 213 -36.89 2.78 -6.75
CA ARG A 213 -37.33 2.66 -5.35
C ARG A 213 -36.44 3.38 -4.33
N ARG A 214 -35.41 4.11 -4.78
CA ARG A 214 -34.36 4.71 -3.90
C ARG A 214 -33.74 3.68 -2.92
N TRP A 215 -33.62 2.42 -3.31
CA TRP A 215 -33.09 1.34 -2.48
C TRP A 215 -33.91 1.07 -1.18
N HIS A 216 -35.21 1.36 -1.21
CA HIS A 216 -36.16 0.78 -0.27
C HIS A 216 -36.66 -0.58 -0.80
N ASN A 217 -36.59 -1.59 0.05
CA ASN A 217 -37.35 -2.84 -0.09
C ASN A 217 -38.80 -2.60 0.35
#